data_AF-A0A852ME05-F1
#
_entry.id   AF-A0A852ME05-F1
#
_cell.length_a   1.000
_cell.length_b   1.000
_cell.length_c   1.000
_cell.angle_alpha   90.00
_cell.angle_beta   90.00
_cell.angle_gamma   90.00
#
_symmetry.space_group_name_H-M   'P 1'
#
loop_
_entity.id
_entity.type
_entity.pdbx_description
1 polymer ?
#
loop_
_entity_poly.entity_id
_entity_poly.type
_entity_poly.pdbx_seq_one_letter_code
_entity_poly.pdbx_strand_id
1 'polypeptide(L)'
;GPAPLRLVDGLTPCSGRVEVFHGQRWGTVCDDDWDLVDADVVCRQLGCGKALAATNRASFGRGGGPIWLDDIHCAGVEAALSQCRAAPWERHN
;
A
#
# COMPACT_ATOMS: atom_id res chain seq x y z
N GLY A 1 -4.74 16.31 -1.87
CA GLY A 1 -3.97 15.76 -0.73
C GLY A 1 -3.62 14.31 -1.03
N PRO A 2 -2.66 13.70 -0.30
CA PRO A 2 -2.35 12.28 -0.48
C PRO A 2 -3.58 11.41 -0.22
N ALA A 3 -3.71 10.30 -0.95
CA ALA A 3 -4.80 9.36 -0.74
C ALA A 3 -4.70 8.78 0.69
N PRO A 4 -5.82 8.70 1.44
CA PRO A 4 -5.81 8.07 2.76
C PRO A 4 -5.40 6.60 2.66
N LEU A 5 -4.54 6.18 3.59
CA LEU A 5 -4.09 4.79 3.74
C LEU A 5 -4.53 4.22 5.08
N ARG A 6 -4.66 2.90 5.15
CA ARG A 6 -4.78 2.16 6.40
C ARG A 6 -4.05 0.83 6.32
N LEU A 7 -3.58 0.35 7.47
CA LEU A 7 -3.13 -1.03 7.66
C LEU A 7 -4.22 -1.80 8.38
N VAL A 8 -4.58 -2.97 7.87
CA VAL A 8 -5.65 -3.82 8.42
C VAL A 8 -5.18 -5.26 8.61
N ASP A 9 -5.83 -5.99 9.51
CA ASP A 9 -5.58 -7.41 9.79
C ASP A 9 -4.16 -7.74 10.30
N GLY A 10 -3.41 -6.73 10.76
CA GLY A 10 -2.18 -6.92 11.50
C GLY A 10 -2.38 -6.91 13.01
N LEU A 11 -1.35 -7.38 13.73
CA LEU A 11 -1.34 -7.44 15.19
C LEU A 11 -1.08 -6.07 15.86
N THR A 12 -0.59 -5.10 15.10
CA THR A 12 -0.25 -3.76 15.60
C THR A 12 -0.80 -2.69 14.66
N PRO A 13 -0.94 -1.43 15.11
CA PRO A 13 -1.35 -0.33 14.24
C PRO A 13 -0.41 -0.08 13.04
N CYS A 14 0.82 -0.60 13.10
CA CYS A 14 1.88 -0.43 12.10
C CYS A 14 2.21 -1.72 11.35
N SER A 15 1.32 -2.72 11.42
CA SER A 15 1.43 -3.94 10.62
C SER A 15 0.07 -4.27 10.01
N GLY A 16 0.08 -4.87 8.83
CA GLY A 16 -1.16 -5.29 8.16
C GLY A 16 -1.10 -5.18 6.65
N ARG A 17 -2.21 -5.56 6.02
CA ARG A 17 -2.47 -5.33 4.60
C ARG A 17 -2.68 -3.83 4.36
N VAL A 18 -2.07 -3.32 3.29
CA VAL A 18 -2.26 -1.93 2.86
C VAL A 18 -3.57 -1.80 2.11
N GLU A 19 -4.40 -0.83 2.52
CA GLU A 19 -5.58 -0.43 1.76
C GLU A 19 -5.55 1.08 1.49
N VAL A 20 -6.00 1.46 0.30
CA VAL A 20 -6.02 2.85 -0.20
C VAL A 20 -7.47 3.29 -0.36
N PHE A 21 -7.77 4.53 0.02
CA PHE A 21 -9.08 5.12 -0.19
C PHE A 21 -9.12 5.93 -1.49
N HIS A 22 -9.92 5.46 -2.45
CA HIS A 22 -10.12 6.11 -3.74
C HIS A 22 -11.58 5.92 -4.21
N GLY A 23 -12.15 6.87 -4.95
CA GLY A 23 -13.53 6.75 -5.44
C GLY A 23 -14.59 6.48 -4.35
N GLN A 24 -14.42 7.07 -3.15
CA GLN A 24 -15.27 6.83 -1.97
C GLN A 24 -15.26 5.40 -1.41
N ARG A 25 -14.28 4.56 -1.77
CA ARG A 25 -14.21 3.16 -1.35
C ARG A 25 -12.78 2.77 -0.99
N TRP A 26 -12.65 1.88 -0.02
CA TRP A 26 -11.38 1.20 0.26
C TRP A 26 -11.14 0.09 -0.74
N GLY A 27 -9.89 -0.07 -1.14
CA GLY A 27 -9.43 -1.15 -2.00
C GLY A 27 -7.99 -1.52 -1.70
N THR A 28 -7.56 -2.62 -2.29
CA THR A 28 -6.25 -3.24 -2.03
C THR A 28 -5.17 -2.73 -2.98
N VAL A 29 -3.93 -3.04 -2.63
CA VAL A 29 -2.75 -2.89 -3.48
C VAL A 29 -2.35 -4.29 -3.96
N CYS A 30 -2.03 -4.45 -5.24
CA CYS A 30 -1.46 -5.67 -5.79
C CYS A 30 -0.05 -5.90 -5.22
N ASP A 31 0.35 -7.14 -5.01
CA ASP A 31 1.67 -7.48 -4.47
C ASP A 31 2.75 -7.65 -5.55
N ASP A 32 2.40 -7.49 -6.82
CA ASP A 32 3.36 -7.49 -7.92
C ASP A 32 4.34 -6.32 -7.76
N ASP A 33 5.63 -6.67 -7.76
CA ASP A 33 6.78 -5.80 -7.48
C ASP A 33 6.80 -5.11 -6.10
N TRP A 34 5.86 -5.41 -5.20
CA TRP A 34 5.80 -4.82 -3.86
C TRP A 34 7.06 -5.11 -3.04
N ASP A 35 7.80 -4.06 -2.70
CA ASP A 35 9.09 -4.17 -2.01
C ASP A 35 9.20 -3.37 -0.69
N LEU A 36 10.38 -3.41 -0.09
CA LEU A 36 10.65 -2.72 1.17
C LEU A 36 10.66 -1.20 1.03
N VAL A 37 10.99 -0.67 -0.15
CA VAL A 37 10.98 0.76 -0.44
C VAL A 37 9.54 1.26 -0.48
N ASP A 38 8.63 0.51 -1.11
CA ASP A 38 7.20 0.84 -1.11
C ASP A 38 6.61 0.80 0.30
N ALA A 39 6.94 -0.25 1.05
CA ALA A 39 6.52 -0.40 2.44
C ALA A 39 7.04 0.75 3.31
N ASP A 40 8.27 1.24 3.08
CA ASP A 40 8.84 2.36 3.84
C ASP A 40 8.08 3.66 3.59
N VAL A 41 7.65 3.92 2.35
CA VAL A 41 6.78 5.05 2.02
C VAL A 41 5.45 4.95 2.78
N VAL A 42 4.84 3.77 2.86
CA VAL A 42 3.59 3.57 3.62
C VAL A 42 3.80 3.80 5.11
N CYS A 43 4.81 3.16 5.72
CA CYS A 43 5.10 3.31 7.14
C CYS A 43 5.35 4.78 7.49
N ARG A 44 6.09 5.51 6.64
CA ARG A 44 6.37 6.92 6.86
C ARG A 44 5.12 7.79 6.70
N GLN A 45 4.29 7.52 5.68
CA GLN A 45 3.02 8.22 5.47
C GLN A 45 2.06 8.06 6.66
N LEU A 46 2.05 6.88 7.29
CA LEU A 46 1.19 6.56 8.44
C LEU A 46 1.81 6.93 9.80
N GLY A 47 3.04 7.46 9.82
CA GLY A 47 3.73 7.80 11.08
C GLY A 47 4.25 6.59 11.87
N CYS A 48 4.39 5.44 11.22
CA CYS A 48 4.91 4.19 11.79
C CYS A 48 6.45 4.09 11.80
N GLY A 49 7.15 5.10 11.26
CA GLY A 49 8.60 5.10 11.15
C GLY A 49 9.08 4.33 9.91
N LYS A 50 10.14 3.53 10.06
CA LYS A 50 10.71 2.73 8.97
C LYS A 50 10.02 1.38 8.83
N ALA A 51 9.85 0.91 7.60
CA ALA A 51 9.37 -0.44 7.36
C ALA A 51 10.40 -1.50 7.81
N LEU A 52 9.90 -2.55 8.46
CA LEU A 52 10.73 -3.69 8.90
C LEU A 52 10.68 -4.85 7.89
N ALA A 53 9.58 -4.97 7.15
CA ALA A 53 9.36 -6.01 6.17
C ALA A 53 8.33 -5.55 5.13
N ALA A 54 8.49 -6.06 3.92
CA ALA A 54 7.47 -6.03 2.88
C ALA A 54 6.90 -7.44 2.74
N THR A 55 5.61 -7.60 3.01
CA THR A 55 4.93 -8.90 2.94
C THR A 55 4.11 -8.99 1.66
N ASN A 56 4.23 -10.10 0.94
CA ASN A 56 3.47 -10.38 -0.28
C ASN A 56 2.47 -11.53 -0.05
N ARG A 57 1.80 -11.96 -1.12
CA ARG A 57 0.90 -13.13 -1.20
C ARG A 57 -0.20 -13.14 -0.14
N ALA A 58 -0.74 -11.95 0.13
CA ALA A 58 -1.80 -11.76 1.12
C ALA A 58 -1.46 -12.35 2.51
N SER A 59 -0.23 -12.12 3.00
CA SER A 59 0.25 -12.60 4.31
C SER A 59 -0.64 -12.15 5.50
N PHE A 60 -1.31 -11.00 5.37
CA PHE A 60 -2.29 -10.49 6.33
C PHE A 60 -3.74 -10.80 5.91
N GLY A 61 -3.94 -11.86 5.14
CA GLY A 61 -5.23 -12.21 4.54
C GLY A 61 -5.55 -11.43 3.28
N ARG A 62 -6.39 -12.02 2.42
CA ARG A 62 -6.84 -11.41 1.17
C ARG A 62 -7.85 -10.31 1.49
N GLY A 63 -7.62 -9.12 0.95
CA GLY A 63 -8.58 -8.02 1.07
C GLY A 63 -9.80 -8.22 0.19
N GLY A 64 -10.82 -7.42 0.43
CA GLY A 64 -12.02 -7.31 -0.41
C GLY A 64 -12.09 -5.96 -1.11
N GLY A 65 -12.93 -5.86 -2.14
CA GLY A 65 -13.10 -4.63 -2.91
C GLY A 65 -12.20 -4.57 -4.16
N PRO A 66 -12.07 -3.38 -4.77
CA PRO A 66 -11.25 -3.19 -5.97
C PRO A 66 -9.75 -3.24 -5.64
N ILE A 67 -8.95 -3.61 -6.64
CA ILE A 67 -7.51 -3.37 -6.64
C ILE A 67 -7.30 -1.95 -7.20
N TRP A 68 -6.81 -1.06 -6.34
CA TRP A 68 -6.66 0.35 -6.70
C TRP A 68 -5.31 0.66 -7.34
N LEU A 69 -4.26 0.03 -6.83
CA LEU A 69 -2.89 0.24 -7.28
C LEU A 69 -2.27 -1.12 -7.60
N ASP A 70 -1.48 -1.13 -8.66
CA ASP A 70 -0.75 -2.27 -9.20
C ASP A 70 0.60 -1.78 -9.74
N ASP A 71 1.59 -2.68 -9.83
CA ASP A 71 2.97 -2.38 -10.23
C ASP A 71 3.53 -1.13 -9.55
N ILE A 72 3.51 -1.07 -8.21
CA ILE A 72 4.05 0.08 -7.48
C ILE A 72 5.59 0.02 -7.49
N HIS A 73 6.21 1.15 -7.83
CA HIS A 73 7.64 1.35 -7.83
C HIS A 73 7.95 2.72 -7.22
N CYS A 74 8.12 2.76 -5.90
CA CYS A 74 8.56 3.96 -5.19
C CYS A 74 10.08 4.19 -5.33
N ALA A 75 10.50 5.46 -5.37
CA ALA A 75 11.91 5.84 -5.23
C ALA A 75 12.36 5.92 -3.76
N GLY A 76 11.42 5.83 -2.80
CA GLY A 76 11.65 5.86 -1.36
C GLY A 76 11.69 7.26 -0.76
N VAL A 77 11.51 8.30 -1.57
CA VAL A 77 11.53 9.71 -1.15
C VAL A 77 10.13 10.31 -1.08
N GLU A 78 9.15 9.63 -1.68
CA GLU A 78 7.75 10.03 -1.77
C GLU A 78 7.12 10.19 -0.39
N ALA A 79 6.34 11.25 -0.22
CA ALA A 79 5.63 11.50 1.03
C ALA A 79 4.38 10.62 1.17
N ALA A 80 3.88 10.07 0.05
CA ALA A 80 2.71 9.20 0.03
C ALA A 80 2.76 8.17 -1.09
N LEU A 81 2.14 7.01 -0.87
CA LEU A 81 2.12 5.90 -1.81
C LEU A 81 1.51 6.29 -3.17
N SER A 82 0.49 7.15 -3.16
CA SER A 82 -0.14 7.69 -4.39
C SER A 82 0.79 8.55 -5.27
N GLN A 83 1.99 8.89 -4.80
CA GLN A 83 3.00 9.65 -5.54
C GLN A 83 4.08 8.75 -6.17
N CYS A 84 4.13 7.48 -5.78
CA CYS A 84 5.03 6.52 -6.39
C CYS A 84 4.60 6.25 -7.83
N ARG A 85 5.55 5.78 -8.64
CA ARG A 85 5.20 5.30 -9.97
C ARG A 85 4.34 4.05 -9.81
N ALA A 86 3.18 4.02 -10.43
CA ALA A 86 2.28 2.86 -10.41
C ALA A 86 1.62 2.70 -11.78
N ALA A 87 1.05 1.53 -12.05
CA ALA A 87 0.08 1.41 -13.12
C ALA A 87 -1.09 2.40 -12.90
N PRO A 88 -1.74 2.90 -13.98
CA PRO A 88 -2.95 3.70 -13.84
C PRO A 88 -4.00 2.96 -13.00
N TRP A 89 -4.69 3.70 -12.14
CA TRP A 89 -5.76 3.19 -11.28
C TRP A 89 -6.73 2.29 -12.05
N GLU A 90 -7.21 1.23 -11.40
CA GLU A 90 -8.16 0.26 -11.95
C GLU A 90 -7.65 -0.60 -13.12
N ARG A 91 -6.37 -0.49 -13.53
CA ARG A 91 -5.75 -1.40 -14.48
C ARG A 91 -4.89 -2.42 -13.74
N HIS A 92 -5.40 -3.65 -13.64
CA HIS A 92 -4.73 -4.82 -13.07
C HIS A 92 -4.99 -6.04 -13.97
N ASN A 93 -4.02 -6.94 -14.09
CA ASN A 93 -4.09 -8.13 -14.96
C ASN A 93 -4.58 -9.39 -14.22
#